data_AF-A0A940UNI4-F1
#
_entry.id   AF-A0A940UNI4-F1
#
_cell.length_a   1.000
_cell.length_b   1.000
_cell.length_c   1.000
_cell.angle_alpha   90.00
_cell.angle_beta   90.00
_cell.angle_gamma   90.00
#
_symmetry.space_group_name_H-M   'P 1'
#
loop_
_entity.id
_entity.type
_entity.pdbx_description
1 polymer ?
#
loop_
_entity_poly.entity_id
_entity_poly.type
_entity_poly.pdbx_seq_one_letter_code
_entity_poly.pdbx_strand_id
1 'polypeptide(L)'
;MFALTLFVVSMGCPQVKRPTAREKETLCAANQGSEALNTGASGDSAQELQDIEERQGPFRLAGQDFTVVLHYKRSPRDGGLGSRALVSLDIRDDAGAVQYQESFLYSVEGGTFPEICSADVNLLRGSNGTGLLIESGCLPSAPLAGGPWQLVGVAGGKLVPFGKPLVTEGEWGGFVPGAINRTANLTQVLADVLRLRVWTGYFFVSIPARTQRMGSKLHYSLKPRVQSQGVSQALKLVLQARISLHPCRESRSVLAQGRDAHPAKLPADLCKTLLARQAQTAKLHEHRSRPSVPSRG
;
A
#
# COMPACT_ATOMS: atom_id res chain seq x y z
N MET A 1 22.24 -32.76 28.99
CA MET A 1 21.20 -31.77 29.31
C MET A 1 21.91 -30.44 29.54
N PHE A 2 22.05 -29.61 28.51
CA PHE A 2 22.80 -28.35 28.61
C PHE A 2 21.82 -27.18 28.65
N ALA A 3 21.82 -26.45 29.76
CA ALA A 3 21.11 -25.20 29.92
C ALA A 3 21.99 -24.08 29.34
N LEU A 4 21.52 -23.43 28.28
CA LEU A 4 22.16 -22.26 27.70
C LEU A 4 21.49 -21.01 28.28
N THR A 5 22.14 -20.37 29.26
CA THR A 5 21.68 -19.12 29.87
C THR A 5 22.19 -17.96 29.02
N LEU A 6 21.30 -17.25 28.33
CA LEU A 6 21.63 -16.07 27.54
C LEU A 6 21.55 -14.82 28.42
N PHE A 7 22.68 -14.21 28.74
CA PHE A 7 22.74 -12.87 29.33
C PHE A 7 22.61 -11.82 28.23
N VAL A 8 21.55 -11.00 28.30
CA VAL A 8 21.41 -9.80 27.47
C VAL A 8 21.86 -8.60 28.29
N VAL A 9 23.02 -8.04 27.96
CA VAL A 9 23.52 -6.78 28.52
C VAL A 9 22.87 -5.64 27.74
N SER A 10 21.99 -4.89 28.41
CA SER A 10 21.38 -3.66 27.89
C SER A 10 22.32 -2.48 28.15
N MET A 11 23.03 -2.01 27.13
CA MET A 11 23.76 -0.73 27.23
C MET A 11 22.79 0.43 27.08
N GLY A 12 22.73 1.28 28.12
CA GLY A 12 21.83 2.42 28.23
C GLY A 12 22.14 3.53 27.22
N CYS A 13 21.08 4.09 26.63
CA CYS A 13 21.17 5.32 25.87
C CYS A 13 21.28 6.54 26.82
N PRO A 14 22.11 7.54 26.52
CA PRO A 14 22.15 8.78 27.28
C PRO A 14 20.85 9.58 27.10
N GLN A 15 20.33 10.08 28.21
CA GLN A 15 19.16 10.94 28.33
C GLN A 15 19.41 12.28 27.62
N VAL A 16 18.67 12.54 26.54
CA VAL A 16 18.58 13.86 25.91
C VAL A 16 17.52 14.69 26.65
N LYS A 17 17.94 15.88 27.06
CA LYS A 17 17.21 16.86 27.88
C LYS A 17 15.94 17.35 27.16
N ARG A 18 14.78 17.23 27.81
CA ARG A 18 13.49 17.78 27.36
C ARG A 18 13.51 19.32 27.33
N PRO A 19 13.05 19.96 26.24
CA PRO A 19 12.56 21.33 26.31
C PRO A 19 11.11 21.37 26.83
N THR A 20 10.87 22.38 27.67
CA THR A 20 9.61 22.72 28.35
C THR A 20 8.55 23.25 27.38
N ALA A 21 7.29 22.95 27.71
CA ALA A 21 6.10 23.34 27.01
C ALA A 21 5.82 24.86 27.05
N ARG A 22 5.35 25.43 25.93
CA ARG A 22 4.18 26.34 25.92
C ARG A 22 3.70 26.67 24.49
N GLU A 23 2.38 26.63 24.36
CA GLU A 23 1.50 27.47 23.52
C GLU A 23 1.23 27.17 22.03
N LYS A 24 -0.09 27.17 21.78
CA LYS A 24 -0.86 27.47 20.55
C LYS A 24 -0.96 26.35 19.51
N GLU A 25 -2.07 25.59 19.47
CA GLU A 25 -3.43 25.98 19.06
C GLU A 25 -3.51 26.24 17.55
N THR A 26 -4.36 25.43 16.89
CA THR A 26 -4.84 25.57 15.50
C THR A 26 -3.83 25.31 14.38
N LEU A 27 -3.77 24.07 13.87
CA LEU A 27 -3.52 23.79 12.45
C LEU A 27 -3.68 22.28 12.18
N CYS A 28 -4.80 21.89 11.57
CA CYS A 28 -4.98 20.64 10.80
C CYS A 28 -6.35 20.69 10.09
N ALA A 29 -6.55 21.73 9.27
CA ALA A 29 -7.66 21.82 8.33
C ALA A 29 -7.16 22.60 7.10
N ALA A 30 -6.39 21.93 6.25
CA ALA A 30 -6.08 22.37 4.90
C ALA A 30 -5.50 21.17 4.13
N ASN A 31 -6.39 20.41 3.49
CA ASN A 31 -6.08 19.64 2.29
C ASN A 31 -7.39 19.49 1.50
N GLN A 32 -7.95 20.65 1.16
CA GLN A 32 -8.97 20.83 0.13
C GLN A 32 -8.50 22.04 -0.68
N GLY A 33 -8.30 21.84 -1.98
CA GLY A 33 -7.78 22.88 -2.87
C GLY A 33 -6.51 22.46 -3.59
N SER A 34 -6.60 21.43 -4.44
CA SER A 34 -5.70 21.28 -5.57
C SER A 34 -6.53 20.90 -6.80
N GLU A 35 -7.54 21.71 -7.08
CA GLU A 35 -8.08 21.83 -8.44
C GLU A 35 -7.16 22.79 -9.21
N ALA A 36 -6.91 22.45 -10.48
CA ALA A 36 -6.06 23.14 -11.46
C ALA A 36 -4.55 22.84 -11.37
N LEU A 37 -4.10 21.92 -12.22
CA LEU A 37 -3.23 22.24 -13.37
C LEU A 37 -2.91 20.95 -14.14
N ASN A 38 -3.73 20.62 -15.13
CA ASN A 38 -3.25 19.81 -16.25
C ASN A 38 -4.01 20.17 -17.52
N THR A 39 -3.65 21.32 -18.10
CA THR A 39 -4.08 21.69 -19.46
C THR A 39 -2.89 22.30 -20.19
N GLY A 40 -1.93 21.44 -20.54
CA GLY A 40 -0.91 21.77 -21.53
C GLY A 40 -1.54 21.70 -22.92
N ALA A 41 -1.96 22.85 -23.44
CA ALA A 41 -2.52 22.99 -24.77
C ALA A 41 -1.42 22.86 -25.84
N SER A 42 -1.59 21.89 -26.73
CA SER A 42 -1.03 21.92 -28.09
C SER A 42 -2.15 21.52 -29.02
N GLY A 43 -2.39 22.36 -30.04
CA GLY A 43 -3.55 22.34 -30.93
C GLY A 43 -3.63 21.13 -31.84
N ASP A 44 -3.86 19.98 -31.23
CA ASP A 44 -4.38 18.78 -31.87
C ASP A 44 -5.85 18.69 -31.48
N SER A 45 -6.74 18.38 -32.42
CA SER A 45 -8.20 18.46 -32.24
C SER A 45 -8.62 17.89 -30.88
N ALA A 46 -9.12 18.75 -29.98
CA ALA A 46 -9.49 18.39 -28.62
C ALA A 46 -10.50 17.23 -28.69
N GLN A 47 -10.01 16.03 -28.47
CA GLN A 47 -10.83 14.84 -28.61
C GLN A 47 -11.88 14.88 -27.50
N GLU A 48 -13.15 14.92 -27.91
CA GLU A 48 -14.27 14.94 -26.98
C GLU A 48 -14.30 13.63 -26.19
N LEU A 49 -13.94 13.70 -24.92
CA LEU A 49 -14.02 12.57 -23.99
C LEU A 49 -15.37 12.58 -23.30
N GLN A 50 -16.00 11.42 -23.23
CA GLN A 50 -17.27 11.25 -22.52
C GLN A 50 -17.01 11.00 -21.04
N ASP A 51 -17.78 11.65 -20.17
CA ASP A 51 -17.81 11.34 -18.74
C ASP A 51 -18.76 10.19 -18.44
N ILE A 52 -18.29 9.21 -17.68
CA ILE A 52 -19.06 8.05 -17.26
C ILE A 52 -18.93 7.89 -15.75
N GLU A 53 -20.06 7.71 -15.08
CA GLU A 53 -20.08 7.34 -13.66
C GLU A 53 -20.42 5.86 -13.48
N GLU A 54 -19.70 5.20 -12.59
CA GLU A 54 -20.05 3.87 -12.09
C GLU A 54 -20.30 3.97 -10.58
N ARG A 55 -21.40 3.41 -10.10
CA ARG A 55 -21.79 3.48 -8.68
C ARG A 55 -21.73 2.11 -8.04
N GLN A 56 -21.08 2.02 -6.88
CA GLN A 56 -20.99 0.81 -6.07
C GLN A 56 -21.60 1.07 -4.69
N GLY A 57 -22.37 0.10 -4.19
CA GLY A 57 -23.08 0.20 -2.91
C GLY A 57 -24.61 0.28 -3.07
N PRO A 58 -25.34 0.71 -2.02
CA PRO A 58 -24.82 1.33 -0.79
C PRO A 58 -24.07 0.35 0.13
N PHE A 59 -23.06 0.87 0.82
CA PHE A 59 -22.29 0.20 1.84
C PHE A 59 -22.66 0.73 3.22
N ARG A 60 -23.16 -0.15 4.09
CA ARG A 60 -23.57 0.25 5.43
C ARG A 60 -22.39 0.19 6.40
N LEU A 61 -21.94 1.35 6.90
CA LEU A 61 -20.83 1.50 7.83
C LEU A 61 -21.28 2.24 9.10
N ALA A 62 -21.08 1.62 10.27
CA ALA A 62 -21.47 2.20 11.56
C ALA A 62 -22.92 2.73 11.61
N GLY A 63 -23.83 2.11 10.83
CA GLY A 63 -25.24 2.47 10.75
C GLY A 63 -25.60 3.46 9.64
N GLN A 64 -24.63 4.11 8.99
CA GLN A 64 -24.83 5.03 7.87
C GLN A 64 -24.56 4.34 6.52
N ASP A 65 -25.28 4.75 5.48
CA ASP A 65 -25.08 4.24 4.12
C ASP A 65 -24.13 5.13 3.34
N PHE A 66 -23.20 4.51 2.63
CA PHE A 66 -22.22 5.19 1.78
C PHE A 66 -22.30 4.66 0.36
N THR A 67 -22.23 5.53 -0.63
CA THR A 67 -22.15 5.15 -2.05
C THR A 67 -20.79 5.54 -2.60
N VAL A 68 -20.12 4.60 -3.26
CA VAL A 68 -18.88 4.89 -4.00
C VAL A 68 -19.28 5.27 -5.42
N VAL A 69 -18.72 6.37 -5.93
CA VAL A 69 -18.88 6.83 -7.30
C VAL A 69 -17.51 6.88 -7.95
N LEU A 70 -17.32 6.08 -8.99
CA LEU A 70 -16.13 6.04 -9.82
C LEU A 70 -16.39 6.88 -11.07
N HIS A 71 -15.56 7.88 -11.31
CA HIS A 71 -15.66 8.77 -12.45
C HIS A 71 -14.62 8.38 -13.49
N TYR A 72 -15.09 8.04 -14.69
CA TYR A 72 -14.27 7.64 -15.82
C TYR A 72 -14.36 8.64 -16.96
N LYS A 73 -13.27 8.78 -17.70
CA LYS A 73 -13.28 9.36 -19.05
C LYS A 73 -13.27 8.23 -20.07
N ARG A 74 -14.11 8.30 -21.09
CA ARG A 74 -14.18 7.33 -22.18
C ARG A 74 -13.90 7.98 -23.54
N SER A 75 -13.09 7.30 -24.35
CA SER A 75 -12.89 7.67 -25.76
C SER A 75 -14.04 7.12 -26.61
N PRO A 76 -14.71 7.95 -27.43
CA PRO A 76 -15.83 7.49 -28.26
C PRO A 76 -15.40 6.57 -29.42
N ARG A 77 -14.09 6.56 -29.75
CA ARG A 77 -13.56 5.80 -30.90
C ARG A 77 -13.28 4.34 -30.60
N ASP A 78 -13.18 3.98 -29.32
CA ASP A 78 -12.87 2.62 -28.89
C ASP A 78 -14.00 2.08 -27.98
N GLY A 79 -14.44 0.86 -28.26
CA GLY A 79 -15.45 0.15 -27.48
C GLY A 79 -14.86 -0.81 -26.44
N GLY A 80 -13.54 -1.04 -26.46
CA GLY A 80 -12.87 -2.01 -25.61
C GLY A 80 -12.73 -1.58 -24.14
N LEU A 81 -12.28 -2.49 -23.28
CA LEU A 81 -11.90 -2.18 -21.89
C LEU A 81 -10.79 -1.12 -21.80
N GLY A 82 -9.99 -1.01 -22.87
CA GLY A 82 -8.96 0.02 -23.06
C GLY A 82 -9.50 1.44 -23.28
N SER A 83 -10.81 1.58 -23.49
CA SER A 83 -11.43 2.84 -23.88
C SER A 83 -11.77 3.77 -22.72
N ARG A 84 -11.59 3.35 -21.47
CA ARG A 84 -11.89 4.16 -20.27
C ARG A 84 -10.71 4.27 -19.33
N ALA A 85 -10.54 5.44 -18.72
CA ALA A 85 -9.59 5.68 -17.64
C ALA A 85 -10.30 6.26 -16.42
N LEU A 86 -10.00 5.73 -15.23
CA LEU A 86 -10.48 6.29 -13.97
C LEU A 86 -9.82 7.66 -13.73
N VAL A 87 -10.63 8.66 -13.38
CA VAL A 87 -10.17 10.04 -13.11
C VAL A 87 -10.37 10.42 -11.66
N SER A 88 -11.44 9.96 -11.02
CA SER A 88 -11.63 10.13 -9.59
C SER A 88 -12.51 9.05 -8.98
N LEU A 89 -12.37 8.88 -7.66
CA LEU A 89 -13.21 8.07 -6.81
C LEU A 89 -13.75 8.97 -5.70
N ASP A 90 -15.06 9.05 -5.59
CA ASP A 90 -15.77 9.71 -4.50
C ASP A 90 -16.45 8.66 -3.61
N ILE A 91 -16.47 8.87 -2.29
CA ILE A 91 -17.37 8.15 -1.37
C ILE A 91 -18.29 9.17 -0.74
N ARG A 92 -19.59 9.00 -1.00
CA ARG A 92 -20.66 9.91 -0.57
C ARG A 92 -21.49 9.28 0.52
N ASP A 93 -21.94 10.08 1.47
CA ASP A 93 -22.94 9.65 2.44
C ASP A 93 -24.36 9.62 1.86
N ASP A 94 -25.34 9.31 2.70
CA ASP A 94 -26.78 9.26 2.39
C ASP A 94 -27.37 10.62 2.00
N ALA A 95 -26.77 11.73 2.46
CA ALA A 95 -27.12 13.07 2.04
C ALA A 95 -26.46 13.48 0.69
N GLY A 96 -25.60 12.61 0.14
CA GLY A 96 -24.87 12.86 -1.10
C GLY A 96 -23.61 13.71 -0.93
N ALA A 97 -23.19 14.02 0.31
CA ALA A 97 -21.98 14.78 0.57
C ALA A 97 -20.74 13.90 0.42
N VAL A 98 -19.70 14.40 -0.25
CA VAL A 98 -18.43 13.70 -0.46
C VAL A 98 -17.64 13.66 0.84
N GLN A 99 -17.44 12.46 1.39
CA GLN A 99 -16.73 12.22 2.64
C GLN A 99 -15.27 11.77 2.41
N TYR A 100 -14.99 11.18 1.24
CA TYR A 100 -13.66 10.78 0.81
C TYR A 100 -13.54 10.98 -0.70
N GLN A 101 -12.39 11.46 -1.16
CA GLN A 101 -12.11 11.67 -2.58
C GLN A 101 -10.66 11.30 -2.88
N GLU A 102 -10.45 10.63 -4.01
CA GLU A 102 -9.14 10.33 -4.58
C GLU A 102 -9.16 10.64 -6.08
N SER A 103 -8.09 11.29 -6.59
CA SER A 103 -7.96 11.66 -7.99
C SER A 103 -6.82 10.89 -8.65
N PHE A 104 -7.04 10.48 -9.89
CA PHE A 104 -6.10 9.69 -10.68
C PHE A 104 -5.64 10.51 -11.89
N LEU A 105 -4.34 10.44 -12.18
CA LEU A 105 -3.79 11.05 -13.38
C LEU A 105 -4.07 10.17 -14.60
N TYR A 106 -4.32 10.80 -15.74
CA TYR A 106 -4.50 10.13 -17.01
C TYR A 106 -3.95 10.99 -18.15
N SER A 107 -3.58 10.34 -19.25
CA SER A 107 -3.21 10.97 -20.52
C SER A 107 -3.99 10.35 -21.67
N VAL A 108 -4.09 11.06 -22.79
CA VAL A 108 -4.73 10.56 -24.01
C VAL A 108 -3.74 10.71 -25.15
N GLU A 109 -3.45 9.60 -25.83
CA GLU A 109 -2.52 9.53 -26.95
C GLU A 109 -3.19 8.80 -28.12
N GLY A 110 -3.29 9.44 -29.28
CA GLY A 110 -3.96 8.87 -30.46
C GLY A 110 -5.42 8.46 -30.21
N GLY A 111 -6.07 9.05 -29.21
CA GLY A 111 -7.43 8.70 -28.80
C GLY A 111 -7.58 7.43 -27.99
N THR A 112 -6.49 6.95 -27.41
CA THR A 112 -6.43 5.83 -26.47
C THR A 112 -5.80 6.28 -25.15
N PHE A 113 -6.03 5.50 -24.09
CA PHE A 113 -5.41 5.72 -22.79
C PHE A 113 -4.19 4.80 -22.67
N PRO A 114 -2.94 5.32 -22.76
CA PRO A 114 -1.74 4.49 -22.67
C PRO A 114 -1.56 3.87 -21.28
N GLU A 115 -2.12 4.52 -20.25
CA GLU A 115 -2.24 4.03 -18.90
C GLU A 115 -3.70 4.06 -18.44
N ILE A 116 -4.16 2.95 -17.85
CA ILE A 116 -5.55 2.79 -17.41
C ILE A 116 -5.54 2.45 -15.93
N CYS A 117 -6.00 3.39 -15.11
CA CYS A 117 -6.23 3.16 -13.69
C CYS A 117 -7.62 2.59 -13.44
N SER A 118 -7.71 1.77 -12.39
CA SER A 118 -8.93 1.15 -11.88
C SER A 118 -8.91 1.17 -10.35
N ALA A 119 -10.08 1.10 -9.75
CA ALA A 119 -10.24 1.01 -8.31
C ALA A 119 -11.41 0.06 -7.98
N ASP A 120 -11.18 -0.82 -7.01
CA ASP A 120 -12.15 -1.75 -6.47
C ASP A 120 -12.38 -1.45 -4.99
N VAL A 121 -13.65 -1.48 -4.56
CA VAL A 121 -14.02 -1.22 -3.16
C VAL A 121 -14.69 -2.43 -2.54
N ASN A 122 -14.13 -2.92 -1.44
CA ASN A 122 -14.58 -4.10 -0.73
C ASN A 122 -15.04 -3.76 0.69
N LEU A 123 -16.22 -4.25 1.09
CA LEU A 123 -16.72 -4.10 2.46
C LEU A 123 -15.98 -5.04 3.42
N LEU A 124 -15.34 -4.47 4.43
CA LEU A 124 -14.70 -5.20 5.53
C LEU A 124 -15.64 -5.27 6.73
N ARG A 125 -15.91 -6.49 7.23
CA ARG A 125 -16.73 -6.72 8.43
C ARG A 125 -15.90 -7.33 9.55
N GLY A 126 -15.30 -6.49 10.40
CA GLY A 126 -14.49 -6.90 11.54
C GLY A 126 -15.26 -7.11 12.83
N SER A 127 -14.59 -7.67 13.82
CA SER A 127 -15.10 -7.79 15.19
C SER A 127 -15.21 -6.43 15.89
N ASN A 128 -14.42 -5.45 15.44
CA ASN A 128 -14.40 -4.07 15.97
C ASN A 128 -15.13 -3.05 15.09
N GLY A 129 -15.96 -3.54 14.15
CA GLY A 129 -16.79 -2.72 13.27
C GLY A 129 -16.55 -2.97 11.79
N THR A 130 -17.12 -2.08 10.99
CA THR A 130 -17.11 -2.16 9.52
C THR A 130 -16.22 -1.08 8.91
N GLY A 131 -15.63 -1.36 7.76
CA GLY A 131 -14.88 -0.39 6.96
C GLY A 131 -14.90 -0.76 5.48
N LEU A 132 -14.25 0.03 4.64
CA LEU A 132 -14.01 -0.29 3.24
C LEU A 132 -12.53 -0.46 2.99
N LEU A 133 -12.19 -1.39 2.12
CA LEU A 133 -10.87 -1.53 1.51
C LEU A 133 -10.96 -1.01 0.08
N ILE A 134 -10.18 0.02 -0.23
CA ILE A 134 -10.01 0.56 -1.57
C ILE A 134 -8.71 -0.04 -2.11
N GLU A 135 -8.80 -0.76 -3.20
CA GLU A 135 -7.67 -1.27 -3.98
C GLU A 135 -7.62 -0.50 -5.29
N SER A 136 -6.54 0.23 -5.55
CA SER A 136 -6.36 0.91 -6.82
C SER A 136 -5.09 0.45 -7.52
N GLY A 137 -5.09 0.53 -8.85
CA GLY A 137 -3.97 0.09 -9.68
C GLY A 137 -4.11 0.52 -11.12
N CYS A 138 -2.98 0.68 -11.80
CA CYS A 138 -2.93 1.13 -13.19
C CYS A 138 -2.25 0.08 -14.09
N LEU A 139 -2.71 0.00 -15.34
CA LEU A 139 -2.16 -0.86 -16.38
C LEU A 139 -1.52 -0.02 -17.48
N PRO A 140 -0.40 -0.46 -18.09
CA PRO A 140 0.30 -1.71 -17.80
C PRO A 140 1.08 -1.64 -16.48
N SER A 141 1.00 -2.68 -15.65
CA SER A 141 1.83 -2.85 -14.45
C SER A 141 2.71 -4.10 -14.57
N ALA A 142 3.81 -4.13 -13.82
CA ALA A 142 4.60 -5.34 -13.71
C ALA A 142 3.72 -6.46 -13.11
N PRO A 143 3.86 -7.73 -13.54
CA PRO A 143 3.15 -8.83 -12.92
C PRO A 143 3.37 -8.81 -11.40
N LEU A 144 2.29 -8.85 -10.63
CA LEU A 144 2.33 -8.82 -9.16
C LEU A 144 2.95 -7.54 -8.57
N ALA A 145 2.93 -6.42 -9.31
CA ALA A 145 3.30 -5.11 -8.76
C ALA A 145 2.50 -4.74 -7.51
N GLY A 146 1.33 -5.38 -7.33
CA GLY A 146 0.34 -5.04 -6.33
C GLY A 146 -0.24 -3.67 -6.58
N GLY A 147 -0.93 -3.15 -5.58
CA GLY A 147 -1.52 -1.83 -5.61
C GLY A 147 -1.46 -1.17 -4.24
N PRO A 148 -1.63 0.16 -4.16
CA PRO A 148 -2.02 0.80 -2.93
C PRO A 148 -3.36 0.23 -2.43
N TRP A 149 -3.37 -0.18 -1.17
CA TRP A 149 -4.59 -0.52 -0.44
C TRP A 149 -4.84 0.50 0.65
N GLN A 150 -5.93 1.25 0.53
CA GLN A 150 -6.36 2.21 1.54
C GLN A 150 -7.58 1.65 2.27
N LEU A 151 -7.47 1.52 3.59
CA LEU A 151 -8.63 1.21 4.43
C LEU A 151 -9.27 2.51 4.88
N VAL A 152 -10.59 2.59 4.80
CA VAL A 152 -11.38 3.71 5.31
C VAL A 152 -12.49 3.20 6.23
N GLY A 153 -12.94 4.02 7.15
CA GLY A 153 -14.11 3.70 7.97
C GLY A 153 -14.58 4.88 8.79
N VAL A 154 -15.64 4.68 9.58
CA VAL A 154 -16.33 5.79 10.24
C VAL A 154 -15.71 6.07 11.61
N ALA A 155 -15.27 7.31 11.83
CA ALA A 155 -14.84 7.82 13.13
C ALA A 155 -15.48 9.19 13.40
N GLY A 156 -16.17 9.33 14.53
CA GLY A 156 -16.89 10.58 14.85
C GLY A 156 -17.96 10.95 13.83
N GLY A 157 -18.62 9.95 13.23
CA GLY A 157 -19.65 10.16 12.21
C GLY A 157 -19.15 10.58 10.83
N LYS A 158 -17.82 10.62 10.61
CA LYS A 158 -17.21 10.93 9.30
C LYS A 158 -16.41 9.75 8.78
N LEU A 159 -16.40 9.58 7.47
CA LEU A 159 -15.52 8.60 6.82
C LEU A 159 -14.09 9.14 6.86
N VAL A 160 -13.15 8.34 7.38
CA VAL A 160 -11.75 8.74 7.48
C VAL A 160 -10.83 7.59 7.01
N PRO A 161 -9.71 7.92 6.36
CA PRO A 161 -8.68 6.92 6.09
C PRO A 161 -8.06 6.43 7.38
N PHE A 162 -7.97 5.12 7.49
CA PHE A 162 -7.28 4.45 8.56
C PHE A 162 -5.81 4.34 8.22
N GLY A 163 -5.02 5.33 8.65
CA GLY A 163 -3.58 5.36 8.42
C GLY A 163 -3.21 5.60 6.96
N LYS A 164 -1.93 5.36 6.64
CA LYS A 164 -1.39 5.50 5.27
C LYS A 164 -1.81 4.30 4.41
N PRO A 165 -1.92 4.48 3.08
CA PRO A 165 -2.09 3.37 2.16
C PRO A 165 -1.00 2.32 2.37
N LEU A 166 -1.38 1.05 2.30
CA LEU A 166 -0.44 -0.07 2.30
C LEU A 166 -0.01 -0.31 0.87
N VAL A 167 1.30 -0.19 0.60
CA VAL A 167 1.87 -0.45 -0.72
C VAL A 167 2.77 -1.66 -0.62
N THR A 168 2.47 -2.72 -1.38
CA THR A 168 3.34 -3.89 -1.46
C THR A 168 3.23 -4.55 -2.84
N GLU A 169 4.30 -5.22 -3.25
CA GLU A 169 4.27 -6.12 -4.40
C GLU A 169 3.54 -7.39 -3.97
N GLY A 170 2.36 -7.68 -4.53
CA GLY A 170 1.56 -8.80 -4.07
C GLY A 170 0.09 -8.71 -4.41
N GLU A 171 -0.70 -9.48 -3.66
CA GLU A 171 -2.15 -9.54 -3.81
C GLU A 171 -2.84 -9.51 -2.44
N TRP A 172 -4.08 -9.05 -2.47
CA TRP A 172 -4.98 -9.13 -1.34
C TRP A 172 -5.32 -10.59 -1.02
N GLY A 173 -5.05 -11.03 0.21
CA GLY A 173 -5.26 -12.41 0.68
C GLY A 173 -6.52 -12.61 1.51
N GLY A 174 -7.34 -11.58 1.71
CA GLY A 174 -8.60 -11.64 2.42
C GLY A 174 -8.56 -11.12 3.86
N PHE A 175 -9.76 -10.86 4.41
CA PHE A 175 -9.95 -10.28 5.73
C PHE A 175 -10.51 -11.33 6.69
N VAL A 176 -9.91 -11.44 7.87
CA VAL A 176 -10.36 -12.37 8.92
C VAL A 176 -10.79 -11.58 10.14
N PRO A 177 -12.09 -11.60 10.50
CA PRO A 177 -12.58 -10.98 11.72
C PRO A 177 -11.94 -11.62 12.96
N GLY A 178 -11.61 -10.82 13.95
CA GLY A 178 -11.09 -11.30 15.24
C GLY A 178 -12.15 -12.08 16.02
N ALA A 179 -11.75 -13.09 16.79
CA ALA A 179 -12.67 -13.78 17.68
C ALA A 179 -13.06 -12.91 18.89
N ILE A 180 -14.31 -13.05 19.35
CA ILE A 180 -14.80 -12.46 20.59
C ILE A 180 -14.91 -13.58 21.61
N ASN A 181 -14.01 -13.60 22.58
CA ASN A 181 -14.00 -14.59 23.66
C ASN A 181 -14.64 -13.97 24.90
N ARG A 182 -15.69 -14.62 25.42
CA ARG A 182 -16.33 -14.24 26.69
C ARG A 182 -15.93 -15.25 27.76
N THR A 183 -15.16 -14.82 28.75
CA THR A 183 -14.72 -15.66 29.86
C THR A 183 -15.17 -15.00 31.17
N ALA A 184 -16.17 -15.61 31.82
CA ALA A 184 -16.85 -15.03 32.98
C ALA A 184 -17.32 -13.58 32.68
N ASN A 185 -16.86 -12.61 33.46
CA ASN A 185 -17.22 -11.19 33.32
C ASN A 185 -16.27 -10.42 32.39
N LEU A 186 -15.33 -11.09 31.71
CA LEU A 186 -14.37 -10.46 30.80
C LEU A 186 -14.71 -10.79 29.34
N THR A 187 -14.87 -9.74 28.53
CA THR A 187 -14.96 -9.87 27.07
C THR A 187 -13.62 -9.49 26.46
N GLN A 188 -12.95 -10.47 25.85
CA GLN A 188 -11.72 -10.26 25.10
C GLN A 188 -12.03 -10.24 23.60
N VAL A 189 -11.83 -9.10 22.96
CA VAL A 189 -11.93 -8.98 21.49
C VAL A 189 -10.54 -9.10 20.90
N LEU A 190 -10.31 -10.12 20.07
CA LEU A 190 -9.06 -10.26 19.33
C LEU A 190 -9.04 -9.28 18.15
N ALA A 191 -7.84 -8.84 17.78
CA ALA A 191 -7.63 -7.95 16.64
C ALA A 191 -8.03 -8.64 15.33
N ASP A 192 -8.66 -7.87 14.44
CA ASP A 192 -8.94 -8.29 13.07
C ASP A 192 -7.63 -8.43 12.28
N VAL A 193 -7.62 -9.32 11.29
CA VAL A 193 -6.42 -9.64 10.51
C VAL A 193 -6.65 -9.41 9.03
N LEU A 194 -5.88 -8.50 8.47
CA LEU A 194 -5.69 -8.29 7.04
C LEU A 194 -4.65 -9.30 6.55
N ARG A 195 -5.00 -10.22 5.64
CA ARG A 195 -4.04 -11.14 5.03
C ARG A 195 -3.51 -10.53 3.75
N LEU A 196 -2.22 -10.21 3.71
CA LEU A 196 -1.56 -9.74 2.49
C LEU A 196 -0.66 -10.85 1.97
N ARG A 197 -0.69 -11.14 0.66
CA ARG A 197 0.24 -12.07 0.03
C ARG A 197 1.30 -11.26 -0.71
N VAL A 198 2.48 -11.17 -0.12
CA VAL A 198 3.58 -10.36 -0.66
C VAL A 198 4.48 -11.21 -1.53
N TRP A 199 4.75 -10.74 -2.74
CA TRP A 199 5.68 -11.35 -3.68
C TRP A 199 7.12 -11.08 -3.27
N THR A 200 7.94 -12.13 -3.21
CA THR A 200 9.36 -12.01 -2.84
C THR A 200 10.31 -11.98 -4.04
N GLY A 201 9.79 -12.17 -5.25
CA GLY A 201 10.57 -12.50 -6.45
C GLY A 201 10.61 -13.99 -6.78
N TYR A 202 10.29 -14.87 -5.82
CA TYR A 202 10.34 -16.33 -5.99
C TYR A 202 9.08 -17.04 -5.54
N PHE A 203 8.50 -16.61 -4.42
CA PHE A 203 7.28 -17.16 -3.84
C PHE A 203 6.50 -16.07 -3.09
N PHE A 204 5.27 -16.39 -2.69
CA PHE A 204 4.44 -15.51 -1.87
C PHE A 204 4.63 -15.75 -0.38
N VAL A 205 4.64 -14.68 0.40
CA VAL A 205 4.58 -14.74 1.86
C VAL A 205 3.28 -14.13 2.33
N SER A 206 2.51 -14.89 3.11
CA SER A 206 1.32 -14.38 3.78
C SER A 206 1.70 -13.60 5.03
N ILE A 207 1.42 -12.30 5.04
CA ILE A 207 1.68 -11.41 6.17
C ILE A 207 0.34 -11.06 6.82
N PRO A 208 0.09 -11.51 8.05
CA PRO A 208 -1.06 -11.04 8.81
C PRO A 208 -0.78 -9.64 9.36
N ALA A 209 -1.48 -8.62 8.85
CA ALA A 209 -1.50 -7.30 9.46
C ALA A 209 -2.63 -7.25 10.47
N ARG A 210 -2.30 -7.08 11.75
CA ARG A 210 -3.33 -6.90 12.78
C ARG A 210 -3.83 -5.48 12.73
N THR A 211 -5.15 -5.32 12.67
CA THR A 211 -5.79 -4.02 12.79
C THR A 211 -6.36 -3.92 14.21
N GLN A 212 -5.87 -2.95 14.98
CA GLN A 212 -6.40 -2.68 16.31
C GLN A 212 -6.97 -1.27 16.31
N ARG A 213 -8.28 -1.18 16.52
CA ARG A 213 -8.97 0.10 16.66
C ARG A 213 -8.77 0.59 18.09
N MET A 214 -8.15 1.75 18.26
CA MET A 214 -8.05 2.44 19.54
C MET A 214 -8.68 3.83 19.39
N GLY A 215 -9.98 3.93 19.67
CA GLY A 215 -10.77 5.14 19.45
C GLY A 215 -10.97 5.47 17.97
N SER A 216 -10.63 6.70 17.56
CA SER A 216 -10.69 7.17 16.17
C SER A 216 -9.46 6.78 15.34
N LYS A 217 -8.43 6.19 15.97
CA LYS A 217 -7.19 5.83 15.28
C LYS A 217 -7.10 4.32 15.10
N LEU A 218 -6.90 3.89 13.85
CA LEU A 218 -6.55 2.51 13.56
C LEU A 218 -5.03 2.38 13.56
N HIS A 219 -4.52 1.45 14.35
CA HIS A 219 -3.12 1.07 14.33
C HIS A 219 -3.00 -0.29 13.62
N TYR A 220 -2.20 -0.33 12.57
CA TYR A 220 -1.74 -1.60 12.01
C TYR A 220 -0.42 -1.99 12.62
N SER A 221 -0.33 -3.26 13.00
CA SER A 221 0.94 -3.87 13.36
C SER A 221 1.26 -4.96 12.36
N LEU A 222 2.17 -4.65 11.43
CA LEU A 222 2.82 -5.64 10.59
C LEU A 222 3.88 -6.33 11.45
N LYS A 223 3.45 -7.31 12.24
CA LYS A 223 4.37 -8.27 12.85
C LYS A 223 4.41 -9.47 11.93
N PRO A 224 5.44 -9.62 11.07
CA PRO A 224 5.55 -10.79 10.22
C PRO A 224 5.58 -12.03 11.11
N ARG A 225 4.42 -12.70 11.21
CA ARG A 225 4.32 -13.97 11.92
C ARG A 225 4.70 -15.03 10.91
N VAL A 226 6.00 -15.24 10.77
CA VAL A 226 6.52 -16.36 9.98
C VAL A 226 6.16 -17.63 10.74
N GLN A 227 4.99 -18.20 10.43
CA GLN A 227 4.64 -19.58 10.79
C GLN A 227 5.56 -20.47 9.97
N SER A 228 6.74 -20.74 10.51
CA SER A 228 7.64 -21.71 9.93
C SER A 228 8.11 -22.69 10.99
N GLN A 229 7.58 -23.90 10.89
CA GLN A 229 8.47 -25.05 11.05
C GLN A 229 9.32 -25.08 9.77
N GLY A 230 10.61 -24.70 9.86
CA GLY A 230 11.59 -24.93 8.78
C GLY A 230 12.10 -23.74 7.94
N VAL A 231 11.67 -22.49 8.18
CA VAL A 231 12.23 -21.33 7.45
C VAL A 231 13.44 -20.76 8.19
N SER A 232 14.57 -20.64 7.48
CA SER A 232 15.81 -20.04 7.97
C SER A 232 15.63 -18.62 8.52
N GLN A 233 16.32 -18.27 9.61
CA GLN A 233 16.30 -16.92 10.18
C GLN A 233 16.72 -15.84 9.18
N ALA A 234 17.59 -16.17 8.21
CA ALA A 234 18.01 -15.25 7.16
C ALA A 234 16.81 -14.76 6.33
N LEU A 235 15.86 -15.64 6.01
CA LEU A 235 14.67 -15.26 5.25
C LEU A 235 13.73 -14.34 6.06
N LYS A 236 13.66 -14.55 7.39
CA LYS A 236 12.88 -13.68 8.29
C LYS A 236 13.41 -12.24 8.27
N LEU A 237 14.73 -12.08 8.32
CA LEU A 237 15.39 -10.77 8.26
C LEU A 237 15.21 -10.09 6.89
N VAL A 238 15.30 -10.85 5.79
CA VAL A 238 15.07 -10.31 4.43
C VAL A 238 13.63 -9.81 4.28
N LEU A 239 12.65 -10.56 4.76
CA LEU A 239 11.24 -10.16 4.72
C LEU A 239 11.00 -8.89 5.55
N GLN A 240 11.53 -8.84 6.76
CA GLN A 240 11.38 -7.67 7.63
C GLN A 240 12.03 -6.41 7.03
N ALA A 241 13.19 -6.55 6.38
CA ALA A 241 13.85 -5.45 5.69
C ALA A 241 13.03 -4.95 4.50
N ARG A 242 12.49 -5.83 3.65
CA ARG A 242 11.68 -5.39 2.47
C ARG A 242 10.40 -4.67 2.88
N ILE A 243 9.70 -5.15 3.90
CA ILE A 243 8.45 -4.51 4.37
C ILE A 243 8.73 -3.10 4.92
N SER A 244 9.87 -2.89 5.58
CA SER A 244 10.24 -1.60 6.15
C SER A 244 10.81 -0.58 5.15
N LEU A 245 11.32 -1.02 3.99
CA LEU A 245 12.10 -0.19 3.07
C LEU A 245 11.29 0.41 1.90
N HIS A 246 9.97 0.23 1.87
CA HIS A 246 9.15 0.79 0.80
C HIS A 246 8.79 2.29 0.84
N PRO A 247 9.14 3.15 1.83
CA PRO A 247 8.79 4.57 1.70
C PRO A 247 9.70 5.38 0.74
N CYS A 248 10.60 4.76 -0.03
CA CYS A 248 11.62 5.49 -0.81
C CYS A 248 11.68 5.16 -2.33
N ARG A 249 10.55 4.87 -2.99
CA ARG A 249 10.53 4.68 -4.45
C ARG A 249 9.73 5.74 -5.23
N GLU A 250 9.52 6.91 -4.64
CA GLU A 250 8.77 8.02 -5.25
C GLU A 250 9.65 8.96 -6.10
N SER A 251 10.73 8.46 -6.72
CA SER A 251 11.70 9.35 -7.42
C SER A 251 12.25 8.84 -8.76
N ARG A 252 11.56 7.92 -9.46
CA ARG A 252 12.06 7.40 -10.75
C ARG A 252 11.27 7.77 -12.00
N SER A 253 10.20 8.56 -11.91
CA SER A 253 9.42 8.98 -13.09
C SER A 253 9.90 10.28 -13.77
N VAL A 254 10.92 10.98 -13.25
CA VAL A 254 11.37 12.28 -13.82
C VAL A 254 12.56 12.17 -14.79
N LEU A 255 13.04 10.96 -15.12
CA LEU A 255 14.27 10.79 -15.93
C LEU A 255 14.06 10.34 -17.39
N ALA A 256 12.91 10.65 -17.99
CA ALA A 256 12.65 10.34 -19.41
C ALA A 256 12.33 11.56 -20.30
N GLN A 257 12.38 12.80 -19.79
CA GLN A 257 12.22 14.00 -20.61
C GLN A 257 13.26 15.06 -20.22
N GLY A 258 14.27 15.24 -21.08
CA GLY A 258 15.33 16.23 -20.88
C GLY A 258 16.66 15.77 -21.49
N ARG A 259 16.71 15.58 -22.82
CA ARG A 259 17.97 15.79 -23.53
C ARG A 259 18.15 17.31 -23.62
N ASP A 260 19.37 17.77 -23.34
CA ASP A 260 19.85 19.15 -23.38
C ASP A 260 19.84 19.93 -22.05
N ALA A 261 20.60 19.44 -21.07
CA ALA A 261 21.21 20.31 -20.05
C ALA A 261 22.52 19.70 -19.50
N HIS A 262 23.55 20.54 -19.35
CA HIS A 262 24.89 20.22 -18.86
C HIS A 262 24.93 19.61 -17.45
N PRO A 263 25.94 18.77 -17.12
CA PRO A 263 25.97 18.01 -15.87
C PRO A 263 26.52 18.83 -14.70
N ALA A 264 25.67 19.13 -13.72
CA ALA A 264 26.11 19.45 -12.36
C ALA A 264 26.25 18.16 -11.55
N LYS A 265 27.44 17.95 -10.95
CA LYS A 265 27.80 16.79 -10.13
C LYS A 265 26.91 16.68 -8.88
N LEU A 266 26.11 15.62 -8.79
CA LEU A 266 25.51 15.13 -7.55
C LEU A 266 26.41 14.01 -6.95
N PRO A 267 26.56 13.94 -5.62
CA PRO A 267 27.44 12.97 -4.96
C PRO A 267 26.88 11.54 -5.04
N ALA A 268 27.67 10.63 -5.60
CA ALA A 268 27.29 9.26 -5.97
C ALA A 268 27.45 8.21 -4.84
N ASP A 269 27.65 8.62 -3.58
CA ASP A 269 28.23 7.74 -2.56
C ASP A 269 27.25 7.09 -1.57
N LEU A 270 25.94 7.31 -1.66
CA LEU A 270 24.98 6.64 -0.78
C LEU A 270 24.29 5.41 -1.39
N CYS A 271 24.28 5.26 -2.72
CA CYS A 271 23.59 4.15 -3.39
C CYS A 271 24.52 2.94 -3.68
N LYS A 272 25.83 3.15 -3.82
CA LYS A 272 26.79 2.08 -4.13
C LYS A 272 26.97 1.05 -3.01
N THR A 273 26.87 1.48 -1.75
CA THR A 273 27.12 0.62 -0.59
C THR A 273 26.03 -0.44 -0.39
N LEU A 274 24.80 -0.19 -0.85
CA LEU A 274 23.68 -1.14 -0.77
C LEU A 274 23.68 -2.16 -1.92
N LEU A 275 24.04 -1.73 -3.14
CA LEU A 275 24.16 -2.63 -4.29
C LEU A 275 25.36 -3.61 -4.17
N ALA A 276 26.47 -3.16 -3.57
CA ALA A 276 27.64 -4.02 -3.35
C ALA A 276 27.35 -5.20 -2.39
N ARG A 277 26.47 -5.02 -1.40
CA ARG A 277 26.07 -6.10 -0.48
C ARG A 277 25.16 -7.13 -1.12
N GLN A 278 24.33 -6.74 -2.10
CA GLN A 278 23.45 -7.65 -2.83
C GLN A 278 24.21 -8.55 -3.81
N ALA A 279 25.29 -8.04 -4.42
CA ALA A 279 26.15 -8.82 -5.31
C ALA A 279 26.99 -9.88 -4.59
N GLN A 280 27.33 -9.69 -3.30
CA GLN A 280 28.11 -10.68 -2.53
C GLN A 280 27.30 -11.92 -2.14
N THR A 281 25.99 -11.81 -1.94
CA THR A 281 25.13 -12.96 -1.64
C THR A 281 24.92 -13.90 -2.83
N ALA A 282 25.08 -13.42 -4.07
CA ALA A 282 24.97 -14.25 -5.26
C ALA A 282 26.21 -15.13 -5.47
N LYS A 283 27.41 -14.64 -5.12
CA LYS A 283 28.67 -15.40 -5.30
C LYS A 283 28.93 -16.47 -4.24
N LEU A 284 28.23 -16.47 -3.10
CA LEU A 284 28.49 -17.45 -2.04
C LEU A 284 27.77 -18.80 -2.26
N HIS A 285 26.86 -18.90 -3.24
CA HIS A 285 26.06 -20.10 -3.47
C HIS A 285 26.51 -20.99 -4.64
N GLU A 286 27.55 -20.61 -5.37
CA GLU A 286 28.02 -21.33 -6.57
C GLU A 286 29.15 -22.36 -6.29
N HIS A 287 29.50 -22.58 -5.03
CA HIS A 287 30.47 -23.59 -4.61
C HIS A 287 29.85 -24.63 -3.68
N ARG A 288 28.95 -25.48 -4.19
CA ARG A 288 28.66 -26.77 -3.56
C ARG A 288 28.24 -27.85 -4.56
N SER A 289 29.18 -28.77 -4.76
CA SER A 289 28.97 -30.22 -4.97
C SER A 289 28.37 -30.70 -6.29
N ARG A 290 29.25 -31.06 -7.24
CA ARG A 290 28.98 -32.11 -8.22
C ARG A 290 28.89 -33.47 -7.48
N PRO A 291 27.81 -34.25 -7.64
CA PRO A 291 27.80 -35.62 -7.17
C PRO A 291 28.68 -36.50 -8.06
N SER A 292 29.59 -37.25 -7.44
CA SER A 292 30.38 -38.31 -8.05
C SER A 292 29.47 -39.46 -8.49
N VAL A 293 29.53 -39.81 -9.77
CA VAL A 293 28.88 -41.00 -10.34
C VAL A 293 29.69 -42.23 -9.91
N PRO A 294 29.08 -43.30 -9.36
CA PRO A 294 29.79 -44.55 -9.13
C PRO A 294 29.99 -45.28 -10.46
N SER A 295 31.24 -45.55 -10.82
CA SER A 295 31.61 -46.47 -11.89
C SER A 295 31.27 -47.91 -11.47
N ARG A 296 30.50 -48.61 -12.29
CA ARG A 296 30.44 -50.08 -12.26
C ARG A 296 31.70 -50.62 -12.94
N GLY A 297 32.38 -51.55 -12.29
CA GLY A 297 33.56 -52.26 -12.75
C GLY A 297 34.35 -52.78 -11.57
#